data_AF-A0A949L289-F1
#
_entry.id   AF-A0A949L289-F1
#
_cell.length_a   1.000
_cell.length_b   1.000
_cell.length_c   1.000
_cell.angle_alpha   90.00
_cell.angle_beta   90.00
_cell.angle_gamma   90.00
#
_symmetry.space_group_name_H-M   'P 1'
#
loop_
_entity.id
_entity.type
_entity.pdbx_description
1 polymer ?
#
loop_
_entity_poly.entity_id
_entity_poly.type
_entity_poly.pdbx_seq_one_letter_code
_entity_poly.pdbx_strand_id
1 'polypeptide(L)'
;MNKSFNSTRKLTFLGVMLALTIAFVAITAIPTASASMALLIFIPTIVTGIILGPKEGALMGFAAGVVTLLRGLLAPLSPFDLLFINPLVSVLPRVFIGVVASFVYRGLKIALKSVPQGDKIAILLAGASGAITNTTLVLTMLYFIYAARVVEMVGANFRVFLVAVITSNAILEAVVAAILTLPVVVAFKKINKN
;
A
#
# COMPACT_ATOMS: atom_id res chain seq x y z
N MET A 1 -23.72 21.19 11.19
CA MET A 1 -23.14 20.29 12.22
C MET A 1 -21.74 19.86 11.81
N ASN A 2 -20.71 20.53 12.32
CA ASN A 2 -19.30 20.14 12.23
C ASN A 2 -19.08 18.85 13.04
N LYS A 3 -19.34 17.68 12.45
CA LYS A 3 -18.98 16.40 13.08
C LYS A 3 -17.51 16.12 12.79
N SER A 4 -16.64 16.74 13.60
CA SER A 4 -15.36 16.14 13.93
C SER A 4 -15.63 14.68 14.30
N PHE A 5 -15.14 13.73 13.49
CA PHE A 5 -15.21 12.32 13.83
C PHE A 5 -14.68 12.12 15.26
N ASN A 6 -15.53 11.65 16.17
CA ASN A 6 -15.20 11.40 17.58
C ASN A 6 -13.85 10.68 17.69
N SER A 7 -12.89 11.34 18.37
CA SER A 7 -11.48 10.94 18.45
C SER A 7 -11.30 9.44 18.73
N THR A 8 -12.12 8.89 19.64
CA THR A 8 -12.09 7.47 20.02
C THR A 8 -12.36 6.53 18.84
N ARG A 9 -13.42 6.74 18.06
CA ARG A 9 -13.76 5.84 16.94
C ARG A 9 -12.70 5.88 15.84
N LYS A 10 -12.17 7.06 15.57
CA LYS A 10 -11.08 7.25 14.61
C LYS A 10 -9.81 6.54 15.09
N LEU A 11 -9.48 6.68 16.37
CA LEU A 11 -8.35 6.00 17.00
C LEU A 11 -8.52 4.47 16.94
N THR A 12 -9.71 3.95 17.29
CA THR A 12 -10.01 2.52 17.19
C THR A 12 -9.87 2.01 15.77
N PHE A 13 -10.38 2.75 14.78
CA PHE A 13 -10.24 2.36 13.37
C PHE A 13 -8.77 2.30 12.95
N LEU A 14 -7.97 3.32 13.28
CA LEU A 14 -6.53 3.33 13.02
C LEU A 14 -5.81 2.17 13.73
N GLY A 15 -6.19 1.86 14.97
CA GLY A 15 -5.65 0.73 15.72
C GLY A 15 -5.95 -0.61 15.06
N VAL A 16 -7.18 -0.83 14.58
CA VAL A 16 -7.55 -2.05 13.85
C VAL A 16 -6.80 -2.14 12.51
N MET A 17 -6.72 -1.05 11.76
CA MET A 17 -5.96 -1.04 10.49
C MET A 17 -4.47 -1.31 10.72
N LEU A 18 -3.90 -0.78 11.81
CA LEU A 18 -2.52 -1.06 12.21
C LEU A 18 -2.31 -2.52 12.60
N ALA A 19 -3.23 -3.10 13.39
CA ALA A 19 -3.18 -4.52 13.73
C ALA A 19 -3.24 -5.39 12.48
N LEU A 20 -4.10 -5.06 11.51
CA LEU A 20 -4.16 -5.76 10.22
C LEU A 20 -2.87 -5.60 9.41
N THR A 21 -2.27 -4.40 9.40
CA THR A 21 -0.98 -4.18 8.75
C THR A 21 0.11 -5.06 9.37
N ILE A 22 0.19 -5.13 10.70
CA ILE A 22 1.16 -5.98 11.39
C ILE A 22 0.92 -7.45 11.05
N ALA A 23 -0.34 -7.90 11.09
CA ALA A 23 -0.70 -9.28 10.74
C ALA A 23 -0.33 -9.63 9.30
N PHE A 24 -0.64 -8.75 8.33
CA PHE A 24 -0.30 -8.98 6.93
C PHE A 24 1.21 -8.99 6.70
N VAL A 25 1.99 -8.12 7.35
CA VAL A 25 3.46 -8.16 7.29
C VAL A 25 4.03 -9.41 7.99
N ALA A 26 3.40 -9.90 9.05
CA ALA A 26 3.82 -11.14 9.71
C ALA A 26 3.56 -12.38 8.83
N ILE A 27 2.46 -12.40 8.07
CA ILE A 27 2.15 -13.52 7.15
C ILE A 27 3.19 -13.62 6.03
N THR A 28 3.80 -12.49 5.62
CA THR A 28 4.91 -12.52 4.66
C THR A 28 6.17 -13.17 5.23
N ALA A 29 6.17 -13.54 6.52
CA ALA A 29 7.25 -14.30 7.15
C ALA A 29 7.24 -15.80 6.88
N ILE A 30 6.17 -16.32 6.28
CA ILE A 30 6.07 -17.72 5.92
C ILE A 30 6.74 -17.88 4.55
N PRO A 31 7.83 -18.66 4.42
CA PRO A 31 8.51 -18.89 3.15
C PRO A 31 7.57 -19.70 2.25
N THR A 32 6.77 -19.01 1.46
CA THR A 32 6.08 -19.56 0.31
C THR A 32 6.89 -19.14 -0.91
N ALA A 33 6.95 -19.99 -1.92
CA ALA A 33 7.94 -19.98 -3.02
C ALA A 33 7.91 -18.76 -3.97
N SER A 34 7.22 -17.67 -3.61
CA SER A 34 7.09 -16.48 -4.43
C SER A 34 7.51 -15.26 -3.63
N ALA A 35 8.60 -14.62 -4.06
CA ALA A 35 9.12 -13.35 -3.55
C ALA A 35 8.18 -12.14 -3.83
N SER A 36 6.87 -12.30 -3.63
CA SER A 36 5.78 -11.44 -4.10
C SER A 36 4.78 -11.09 -3.00
N MET A 37 5.19 -11.21 -1.74
CA MET A 37 4.29 -11.08 -0.58
C MET A 37 3.87 -9.64 -0.24
N ALA A 38 3.95 -8.68 -1.17
CA ALA A 38 3.48 -7.31 -0.94
C ALA A 38 1.95 -7.15 -1.14
N LEU A 39 1.27 -8.16 -1.68
CA LEU A 39 -0.13 -8.15 -2.13
C LEU A 39 -1.15 -7.62 -1.09
N LEU A 40 -0.97 -7.90 0.20
CA LEU A 40 -1.94 -7.55 1.24
C LEU A 40 -1.52 -6.36 2.11
N ILE A 41 -0.23 -6.01 2.14
CA ILE A 41 0.35 -5.06 3.11
C ILE A 41 -0.22 -3.65 2.93
N PHE A 42 -0.58 -3.29 1.70
CA PHE A 42 -1.01 -1.93 1.37
C PHE A 42 -2.51 -1.68 1.62
N ILE A 43 -3.32 -2.73 1.74
CA ILE A 43 -4.79 -2.61 1.82
C ILE A 43 -5.23 -1.76 3.01
N PRO A 44 -4.75 -1.99 4.25
CA PRO A 44 -5.17 -1.15 5.39
C PRO A 44 -4.81 0.32 5.20
N THR A 45 -3.68 0.61 4.57
CA THR A 45 -3.22 1.98 4.26
C THR A 45 -4.11 2.65 3.22
N ILE A 46 -4.42 1.95 2.13
CA ILE A 46 -5.32 2.42 1.07
C ILE A 46 -6.72 2.70 1.65
N VAL A 47 -7.27 1.73 2.37
CA VAL A 47 -8.60 1.83 3.00
C VAL A 47 -8.65 3.01 3.97
N THR A 48 -7.61 3.18 4.80
CA THR A 48 -7.49 4.32 5.70
C THR A 48 -7.45 5.65 4.94
N GLY A 49 -6.67 5.73 3.87
CA GLY A 49 -6.60 6.92 3.01
C GLY A 49 -7.94 7.29 2.37
N ILE A 50 -8.70 6.29 1.90
CA ILE A 50 -10.01 6.48 1.28
C ILE A 50 -11.06 6.91 2.30
N ILE A 51 -11.06 6.31 3.50
CA ILE A 51 -12.09 6.53 4.52
C ILE A 51 -11.83 7.77 5.36
N LEU A 52 -10.63 7.91 5.92
CA LEU A 52 -10.30 8.98 6.87
C LEU A 52 -9.65 10.19 6.20
N GLY A 53 -8.91 9.98 5.10
CA GLY A 53 -8.30 11.05 4.32
C GLY A 53 -6.78 10.93 4.18
N PRO A 54 -6.14 11.91 3.50
CA PRO A 54 -4.73 11.81 3.13
C PRO A 54 -3.79 11.90 4.35
N LYS A 55 -4.17 12.63 5.41
CA LYS A 55 -3.35 12.75 6.62
C LYS A 55 -3.26 11.41 7.37
N GLU A 56 -4.41 10.76 7.54
CA GLU A 56 -4.53 9.46 8.20
C GLU A 56 -3.98 8.34 7.34
N GLY A 57 -4.17 8.42 6.02
CA GLY A 57 -3.51 7.54 5.05
C GLY A 57 -1.99 7.64 5.11
N ALA A 58 -1.44 8.86 5.22
CA ALA A 58 0.00 9.08 5.40
C ALA A 58 0.51 8.49 6.72
N LEU A 59 -0.22 8.70 7.82
CA LEU A 59 0.12 8.13 9.13
C LEU A 59 0.12 6.61 9.11
N MET A 60 -0.90 6.00 8.51
CA MET A 60 -0.98 4.54 8.36
C MET A 60 0.15 4.03 7.44
N GLY A 61 0.46 4.75 6.36
CA GLY A 61 1.58 4.43 5.48
C GLY A 61 2.93 4.52 6.19
N PHE A 62 3.13 5.51 7.07
CA PHE A 62 4.32 5.62 7.90
C PHE A 62 4.45 4.41 8.84
N ALA A 63 3.37 4.07 9.56
CA ALA A 63 3.38 2.93 10.47
C ALA A 63 3.61 1.60 9.72
N ALA A 64 2.99 1.41 8.55
CA ALA A 64 3.25 0.27 7.68
C ALA A 64 4.71 0.21 7.24
N GLY A 65 5.28 1.36 6.89
CA GLY A 65 6.70 1.52 6.58
C GLY A 65 7.60 1.05 7.72
N VAL A 66 7.34 1.52 8.94
CA VAL A 66 8.10 1.13 10.15
C VAL A 66 7.97 -0.37 10.41
N VAL A 67 6.77 -0.94 10.30
CA VAL A 67 6.56 -2.38 10.47
C VAL A 67 7.34 -3.18 9.42
N THR A 68 7.38 -2.74 8.16
CA THR A 68 8.19 -3.40 7.12
C THR A 68 9.70 -3.26 7.36
N LEU A 69 10.16 -2.13 7.90
CA LEU A 69 11.55 -1.92 8.27
C LEU A 69 11.96 -2.85 9.42
N LEU A 70 11.13 -2.92 10.47
CA LEU A 70 11.36 -3.82 11.60
C LEU A 70 11.38 -5.28 11.15
N ARG A 71 10.52 -5.66 10.21
CA ARG A 71 10.51 -6.99 9.61
C ARG A 71 11.83 -7.32 8.91
N GLY A 72 12.34 -6.38 8.09
CA GLY A 72 13.63 -6.53 7.41
C GLY A 72 14.83 -6.62 8.37
N LEU A 73 14.76 -5.95 9.52
CA LEU A 73 15.78 -6.03 10.57
C LEU A 73 15.73 -7.32 11.38
N LEU A 74 14.54 -7.72 11.82
CA LEU A 74 14.38 -8.76 12.85
C LEU A 74 14.29 -10.17 12.28
N ALA A 75 13.82 -10.34 11.03
CA ALA A 75 13.72 -11.65 10.41
C ALA A 75 13.72 -11.56 8.86
N PRO A 76 14.86 -11.17 8.26
CA PRO A 76 15.02 -11.17 6.81
C PRO A 76 14.90 -12.60 6.24
N LEU A 77 14.13 -12.77 5.17
CA LEU A 77 13.97 -14.04 4.45
C LEU A 77 14.70 -14.05 3.11
N SER A 78 14.96 -12.88 2.55
CA SER A 78 15.62 -12.69 1.27
C SER A 78 16.72 -11.63 1.37
N PRO A 79 17.80 -11.72 0.56
CA PRO A 79 18.78 -10.64 0.43
C PRO A 79 18.14 -9.29 0.06
N PHE A 80 17.00 -9.30 -0.64
CA PHE A 80 16.25 -8.09 -0.96
C PHE A 80 15.65 -7.40 0.28
N ASP A 81 15.31 -8.16 1.34
CA ASP A 81 14.74 -7.61 2.58
C ASP A 81 15.71 -6.65 3.28
N LEU A 82 17.02 -6.89 3.12
CA LEU A 82 18.06 -6.02 3.67
C LEU A 82 18.06 -4.62 3.04
N LEU A 83 17.58 -4.49 1.81
CA LEU A 83 17.44 -3.18 1.16
C LEU A 83 16.30 -2.35 1.76
N PHE A 84 15.29 -3.01 2.34
CA PHE A 84 14.16 -2.35 3.00
C PHE A 84 14.47 -1.87 4.43
N ILE A 85 15.66 -2.20 4.97
CA ILE A 85 16.17 -1.58 6.21
C ILE A 85 16.33 -0.07 6.02
N ASN A 86 16.59 0.40 4.80
CA ASN A 86 16.66 1.82 4.50
C ASN A 86 15.25 2.45 4.56
N PRO A 87 15.00 3.43 5.44
CA PRO A 87 13.70 4.08 5.58
C PRO A 87 13.25 4.83 4.32
N LEU A 88 14.17 5.22 3.44
CA LEU A 88 13.82 5.82 2.15
C LEU A 88 13.20 4.80 1.19
N VAL A 89 13.57 3.52 1.31
CA VAL A 89 13.05 2.43 0.47
C VAL A 89 11.83 1.77 1.11
N SER A 90 11.80 1.64 2.44
CA SER A 90 10.65 1.12 3.17
C SER A 90 9.62 2.21 3.45
N VAL A 91 9.89 3.15 4.34
CA VAL A 91 8.89 4.09 4.86
C VAL A 91 8.33 5.04 3.82
N LEU A 92 9.20 5.71 3.05
CA LEU A 92 8.76 6.78 2.15
C LEU A 92 7.71 6.31 1.13
N PRO A 93 7.91 5.20 0.38
CA PRO A 93 6.90 4.73 -0.57
C PRO A 93 5.55 4.43 0.09
N ARG A 94 5.52 3.89 1.32
CA ARG A 94 4.26 3.49 1.97
C ARG A 94 3.44 4.70 2.44
N VAL A 95 4.09 5.78 2.85
CA VAL A 95 3.40 7.05 3.15
C VAL A 95 2.62 7.54 1.93
N PHE A 96 3.24 7.50 0.75
CA PHE A 96 2.61 7.98 -0.48
C PHE A 96 1.44 7.11 -0.96
N ILE A 97 1.39 5.82 -0.63
CA ILE A 97 0.25 4.94 -0.97
C ILE A 97 -1.06 5.53 -0.44
N GLY A 98 -1.12 5.83 0.86
CA GLY A 98 -2.33 6.32 1.51
C GLY A 98 -2.72 7.71 1.02
N VAL A 99 -1.72 8.56 0.74
CA VAL A 99 -1.92 9.90 0.19
C VAL A 99 -2.51 9.84 -1.22
N VAL A 100 -1.86 9.10 -2.13
CA VAL A 100 -2.27 8.99 -3.53
C VAL A 100 -3.65 8.34 -3.64
N ALA A 101 -3.88 7.22 -2.93
CA ALA A 101 -5.18 6.56 -2.93
C ALA A 101 -6.31 7.50 -2.47
N SER A 102 -6.05 8.35 -1.46
CA SER A 102 -7.02 9.33 -0.99
C SER A 102 -7.34 10.40 -2.04
N PHE A 103 -6.31 10.95 -2.70
CA PHE A 103 -6.50 11.96 -3.73
C PHE A 103 -7.18 11.40 -4.98
N VAL A 104 -6.76 10.21 -5.43
CA VAL A 104 -7.37 9.52 -6.58
C VAL A 104 -8.84 9.23 -6.31
N TYR A 105 -9.18 8.69 -5.14
CA TYR A 105 -10.59 8.45 -4.79
C TYR A 105 -11.40 9.74 -4.74
N ARG A 106 -10.89 10.81 -4.13
CA ARG A 106 -11.60 12.09 -4.02
C ARG A 106 -11.81 12.75 -5.39
N GLY A 107 -10.78 12.76 -6.22
CA GLY A 107 -10.85 13.30 -7.58
C GLY A 107 -11.83 12.52 -8.45
N LEU A 108 -11.72 11.19 -8.47
CA LEU A 108 -12.61 10.32 -9.24
C LEU A 108 -14.04 10.33 -8.73
N LYS A 109 -14.25 10.44 -7.41
CA LYS A 109 -15.60 10.55 -6.85
C LYS A 109 -16.32 11.82 -7.33
N ILE A 110 -15.58 12.92 -7.52
CA ILE A 110 -16.14 14.17 -8.07
C ILE A 110 -16.38 13.99 -9.57
N ALA A 111 -15.40 13.48 -10.31
CA ALA A 111 -15.49 13.31 -11.76
C ALA A 111 -16.58 12.30 -12.19
N LEU A 112 -16.76 11.23 -11.44
CA LEU A 112 -17.70 10.14 -11.74
C LEU A 112 -19.05 10.28 -11.02
N LYS A 113 -19.37 11.47 -10.49
CA LYS A 113 -20.60 11.71 -9.71
C LYS A 113 -21.88 11.37 -10.48
N SER A 114 -21.87 11.60 -11.80
CA SER A 114 -23.02 11.34 -12.69
C SER A 114 -23.03 9.93 -13.28
N VAL A 115 -21.99 9.14 -13.05
CA VAL A 115 -21.86 7.80 -13.63
C VAL A 115 -22.51 6.76 -12.71
N PRO A 116 -23.38 5.87 -13.23
CA PRO A 116 -23.87 4.74 -12.46
C PRO A 116 -22.71 3.93 -11.89
N GLN A 117 -22.75 3.64 -10.58
CA GLN A 117 -21.67 2.95 -9.86
C GLN A 117 -20.31 3.71 -9.83
N GLY A 118 -20.27 5.00 -10.16
CA GLY A 118 -19.04 5.81 -10.17
C GLY A 118 -18.25 5.79 -8.86
N ASP A 119 -18.94 5.69 -7.71
CA ASP A 119 -18.28 5.55 -6.39
C ASP A 119 -17.52 4.23 -6.24
N LYS A 120 -18.03 3.12 -6.81
CA LYS A 120 -17.33 1.82 -6.80
C LYS A 120 -16.10 1.86 -7.71
N ILE A 121 -16.23 2.46 -8.89
CA ILE A 121 -15.13 2.64 -9.84
C ILE A 121 -14.03 3.51 -9.21
N ALA A 122 -14.39 4.59 -8.53
CA ALA A 122 -13.45 5.44 -7.82
C ALA A 122 -12.68 4.68 -6.73
N ILE A 123 -13.33 3.76 -6.00
CA ILE A 123 -12.66 2.91 -5.00
C ILE A 123 -11.69 1.92 -5.67
N LEU A 124 -12.10 1.25 -6.75
CA LEU A 124 -11.25 0.31 -7.49
C LEU A 124 -9.98 0.97 -8.00
N LEU A 125 -10.14 2.11 -8.68
CA LEU A 125 -9.02 2.86 -9.25
C LEU A 125 -8.12 3.46 -8.17
N ALA A 126 -8.68 3.89 -7.03
CA ALA A 126 -7.89 4.30 -5.88
C ALA A 126 -7.05 3.15 -5.31
N GLY A 127 -7.62 1.94 -5.20
CA GLY A 127 -6.90 0.74 -4.79
C GLY A 127 -5.73 0.39 -5.72
N ALA A 128 -5.98 0.35 -7.03
CA ALA A 128 -4.93 0.13 -8.02
C ALA A 128 -3.83 1.21 -7.95
N SER A 129 -4.22 2.48 -7.84
CA SER A 129 -3.26 3.60 -7.78
C SER A 129 -2.32 3.52 -6.58
N GLY A 130 -2.82 3.03 -5.43
CA GLY A 130 -2.00 2.84 -4.23
C GLY A 130 -0.90 1.80 -4.45
N ALA A 131 -1.23 0.66 -5.05
CA ALA A 131 -0.26 -0.39 -5.37
C ALA A 131 0.78 0.08 -6.41
N ILE A 132 0.31 0.69 -7.51
CA ILE A 132 1.19 1.23 -8.56
C ILE A 132 2.17 2.27 -7.99
N THR A 133 1.70 3.12 -7.08
CA THR A 133 2.54 4.12 -6.40
C THR A 133 3.66 3.44 -5.61
N ASN A 134 3.36 2.35 -4.88
CA ASN A 134 4.39 1.63 -4.15
C ASN A 134 5.45 1.05 -5.08
N THR A 135 5.05 0.27 -6.07
CA THR A 135 6.00 -0.38 -7.00
C THR A 135 6.89 0.66 -7.68
N THR A 136 6.28 1.75 -8.17
CA THR A 136 7.02 2.81 -8.86
C THR A 136 8.05 3.47 -7.95
N LEU A 137 7.65 3.85 -6.73
CA LEU A 137 8.53 4.53 -5.78
C LEU A 137 9.61 3.60 -5.25
N VAL A 138 9.30 2.34 -4.94
CA VAL A 138 10.29 1.35 -4.50
C VAL A 138 11.32 1.12 -5.60
N LEU A 139 10.91 0.86 -6.84
CA LEU A 139 11.83 0.64 -7.96
C LEU A 139 12.69 1.87 -8.24
N THR A 140 12.11 3.07 -8.13
CA THR A 140 12.84 4.32 -8.31
C THR A 140 13.88 4.52 -7.20
N MET A 141 13.53 4.25 -5.94
CA MET A 141 14.48 4.34 -4.82
C MET A 141 15.57 3.28 -4.92
N LEU A 142 15.23 2.06 -5.32
CA LEU A 142 16.22 1.01 -5.57
C LEU A 142 17.19 1.39 -6.69
N TYR A 143 16.72 2.07 -7.73
CA TYR A 143 17.58 2.57 -8.81
C TYR A 143 18.57 3.61 -8.30
N PHE A 144 18.10 4.65 -7.59
CA PHE A 144 18.97 5.75 -7.17
C PHE A 144 19.93 5.36 -6.03
N ILE A 145 19.51 4.48 -5.12
CA ILE A 145 20.28 4.17 -3.90
C ILE A 145 21.06 2.86 -4.03
N TYR A 146 20.49 1.86 -4.72
CA TYR A 146 20.98 0.48 -4.68
C TYR A 146 21.18 -0.16 -6.07
N ALA A 147 21.23 0.60 -7.16
CA ALA A 147 21.34 0.02 -8.51
C ALA A 147 22.50 -0.99 -8.65
N ALA A 148 23.70 -0.64 -8.16
CA ALA A 148 24.86 -1.53 -8.23
C ALA A 148 24.64 -2.84 -7.46
N ARG A 149 24.12 -2.75 -6.22
CA ARG A 149 23.81 -3.93 -5.39
C ARG A 149 22.71 -4.79 -5.99
N VAL A 150 21.68 -4.18 -6.57
CA VAL A 150 20.60 -4.91 -7.24
C VAL A 150 21.12 -5.66 -8.46
N VAL A 151 21.98 -5.05 -9.28
CA VAL A 151 22.60 -5.71 -10.44
C VAL A 151 23.48 -6.88 -10.01
N GLU A 152 24.28 -6.71 -8.94
CA GLU A 152 25.13 -7.76 -8.38
C GLU A 152 24.30 -8.96 -7.87
N MET A 153 23.23 -8.69 -7.11
CA MET A 153 22.36 -9.74 -6.58
C MET A 153 21.57 -10.49 -7.67
N VAL A 154 21.15 -9.79 -8.72
CA VAL A 154 20.32 -10.36 -9.80
C VAL A 154 21.19 -10.99 -10.90
N GLY A 155 22.45 -10.57 -11.03
CA GLY A 155 23.33 -10.99 -12.12
C GLY A 155 22.92 -10.44 -13.50
N ALA A 156 22.02 -9.45 -13.54
CA ALA A 156 21.52 -8.83 -14.75
C ALA A 156 21.35 -7.33 -14.60
N ASN A 157 21.32 -6.62 -15.73
CA ASN A 157 21.12 -5.18 -15.78
C ASN A 157 19.81 -4.76 -15.07
N PHE A 158 19.83 -3.59 -14.42
CA PHE A 158 18.67 -3.08 -13.67
C PHE A 158 17.40 -2.98 -14.51
N ARG A 159 17.51 -2.71 -15.82
CA ARG A 159 16.36 -2.70 -16.74
C ARG A 159 15.66 -4.06 -16.82
N VAL A 160 16.42 -5.15 -16.84
CA VAL A 160 15.88 -6.52 -16.85
C VAL A 160 15.15 -6.81 -15.55
N PHE A 161 15.75 -6.42 -14.41
CA PHE A 161 15.10 -6.51 -13.10
C PHE A 161 13.78 -5.72 -13.05
N LEU A 162 13.78 -4.48 -13.55
CA LEU A 162 12.59 -3.63 -13.59
C LEU A 162 11.46 -4.27 -14.40
N VAL A 163 11.77 -4.76 -15.60
CA VAL A 163 10.78 -5.46 -16.45
C VAL A 163 10.28 -6.71 -15.72
N ALA A 164 11.17 -7.51 -15.15
CA ALA A 164 10.82 -8.72 -14.43
C ALA A 164 9.86 -8.46 -13.26
N VAL A 165 10.10 -7.43 -12.44
CA VAL A 165 9.21 -7.06 -11.32
C VAL A 165 7.84 -6.61 -11.82
N ILE A 166 7.80 -5.80 -12.88
CA ILE A 166 6.54 -5.31 -13.46
C ILE A 166 5.72 -6.46 -14.02
N THR A 167 6.33 -7.37 -14.79
CA THR A 167 5.63 -8.47 -15.47
C THR A 167 5.25 -9.62 -14.53
N SER A 168 6.02 -9.84 -13.46
CA SER A 168 5.74 -10.93 -12.52
C SER A 168 4.63 -10.59 -11.54
N ASN A 169 4.68 -9.41 -10.91
CA ASN A 169 3.92 -9.17 -9.67
C ASN A 169 3.19 -7.84 -9.63
N ALA A 170 3.73 -6.77 -10.22
CA ALA A 170 3.15 -5.43 -10.07
C ALA A 170 1.70 -5.34 -10.60
N ILE A 171 1.43 -6.00 -11.73
CA ILE A 171 0.08 -6.04 -12.33
C ILE A 171 -0.89 -6.77 -11.39
N LEU A 172 -0.47 -7.94 -10.88
CA LEU A 172 -1.27 -8.74 -9.96
C LEU A 172 -1.57 -7.95 -8.67
N GLU A 173 -0.57 -7.26 -8.12
CA GLU A 173 -0.73 -6.42 -6.94
C GLU A 173 -1.74 -5.29 -7.14
N ALA A 174 -1.69 -4.61 -8.28
CA ALA A 174 -2.65 -3.55 -8.59
C ALA A 174 -4.08 -4.07 -8.70
N VAL A 175 -4.28 -5.23 -9.34
CA VAL A 175 -5.60 -5.85 -9.50
C VAL A 175 -6.14 -6.33 -8.14
N VAL A 176 -5.31 -7.01 -7.36
CA VAL A 176 -5.69 -7.52 -6.02
C VAL A 176 -6.02 -6.35 -5.09
N ALA A 177 -5.20 -5.30 -5.07
CA ALA A 177 -5.47 -4.11 -4.28
C ALA A 177 -6.79 -3.43 -4.67
N ALA A 178 -7.08 -3.31 -5.97
CA ALA A 178 -8.36 -2.77 -6.44
C ALA A 178 -9.54 -3.61 -5.92
N ILE A 179 -9.52 -4.92 -6.18
CA ILE A 179 -10.62 -5.83 -5.86
C ILE A 179 -10.86 -5.90 -4.34
N LEU A 180 -9.81 -6.02 -3.53
CA LEU A 180 -9.94 -6.18 -2.08
C LEU A 180 -10.29 -4.88 -1.35
N THR A 181 -9.90 -3.72 -1.89
CA THR A 181 -10.27 -2.42 -1.29
C THR A 181 -11.77 -2.16 -1.40
N LEU A 182 -12.40 -2.58 -2.50
CA LEU A 182 -13.83 -2.34 -2.75
C LEU A 182 -14.77 -2.86 -1.66
N PRO A 183 -14.79 -4.16 -1.30
CA PRO A 183 -15.74 -4.69 -0.32
C PRO A 183 -15.54 -4.06 1.06
N VAL A 184 -14.29 -3.78 1.45
CA VAL A 184 -13.98 -3.18 2.76
C VAL A 184 -14.55 -1.75 2.84
N VAL A 185 -14.31 -0.93 1.82
CA VAL A 185 -14.80 0.46 1.81
C VAL A 185 -16.33 0.50 1.66
N VAL A 186 -16.92 -0.37 0.85
CA VAL A 186 -18.38 -0.45 0.68
C VAL A 186 -19.05 -0.90 1.98
N ALA A 187 -18.53 -1.94 2.64
CA ALA A 187 -19.05 -2.42 3.91
C ALA A 187 -18.98 -1.32 4.98
N PHE A 188 -17.83 -0.63 5.07
CA PHE A 188 -17.68 0.50 6.00
C PHE A 188 -18.70 1.61 5.73
N LYS A 189 -18.86 2.01 4.45
CA LYS A 189 -19.83 3.05 4.06
C LYS A 189 -21.28 2.64 4.37
N LYS A 190 -21.62 1.37 4.22
CA LYS A 190 -22.98 0.86 4.50
C LYS A 190 -23.30 0.94 6.00
N ILE A 191 -22.36 0.53 6.86
CA ILE A 191 -22.52 0.58 8.32
C ILE A 191 -22.63 2.03 8.81
N ASN A 192 -21.92 2.96 8.16
CA ASN A 192 -21.78 4.34 8.60
C ASN A 192 -22.75 5.32 7.92
N LYS A 193 -23.66 4.83 7.07
CA LYS A 193 -24.74 5.61 6.46
C LYS A 193 -26.01 5.68 7.33
N ASN A 194 -26.09 4.84 8.36
CA ASN A 194 -27.09 4.90 9.43
C ASN A 194 -26.55 5.73 10.60
#